data_AF-A0A1D2WMP5-F1
#
_entry.id   AF-A0A1D2WMP5-F1
#
_cell.length_a   1.000
_cell.length_b   1.000
_cell.length_c   1.000
_cell.angle_alpha   90.00
_cell.angle_beta   90.00
_cell.angle_gamma   90.00
#
_symmetry.space_group_name_H-M   'P 1'
#
loop_
_entity.id
_entity.type
_entity.pdbx_description
1 polymer ?
#
loop_
_entity_poly.entity_id
_entity_poly.type
_entity_poly.pdbx_seq_one_letter_code
_entity_poly.pdbx_strand_id
1 'polypeptide(L)'
;MDIISAKRNESDKFADYRSDYLFLLIGTNPLPNYVVYHLLAKPSSHIILIHTSKTDQIANNLITILNIPSERWTKIPVDESNSRNIYTKIIEYSKGKQKLGLNYTGGTKAMAVNAYKAVLDADKDSVFSYLDARSLELVIDKRDSSSKRIPVSLSVKPSIEELFSLHGYRIDNKREVFMPEICEVLANDLFVEFRKWCDDKLRSKDLGKILNKRELKNVILPVDPPFENLANFWKDCSTLEELAKKWKKDVENLAKWFDGNWLEDYALLAFQEVAEECKIHDHILGAKFNDDKFELDVAILRGYELFVVSCTTASKKHIVKEKLFEAYVRGQQLGGDEAKIGVVCFASETNPKASPERIRKDIEEEWHLENKFRVFGAEQIPNLSMYLKEWLTS
;
A
#
# COMPACT_ATOMS: atom_id res chain seq x y z
N MET A 1 -24.25 -20.51 -24.63
CA MET A 1 -25.06 -20.24 -23.41
C MET A 1 -24.08 -19.67 -22.43
N ASP A 2 -23.96 -18.35 -22.48
CA ASP A 2 -22.71 -17.68 -22.19
C ASP A 2 -22.64 -17.24 -20.74
N ILE A 3 -21.50 -17.54 -20.12
CA ILE A 3 -21.08 -17.15 -18.77
C ILE A 3 -21.10 -15.61 -18.58
N ILE A 4 -21.26 -14.85 -19.67
CA ILE A 4 -21.46 -13.39 -19.68
C ILE A 4 -22.85 -12.99 -19.14
N SER A 5 -23.85 -13.89 -19.15
CA SER A 5 -25.21 -13.58 -18.67
C SER A 5 -25.38 -13.71 -17.14
N ALA A 6 -24.46 -14.39 -16.45
CA ALA A 6 -24.54 -14.63 -15.00
C ALA A 6 -24.01 -13.48 -14.12
N LYS A 7 -23.54 -12.36 -14.71
CA LYS A 7 -23.04 -11.17 -13.98
C LYS A 7 -23.99 -9.96 -13.98
N ARG A 8 -25.21 -10.09 -14.52
CA ARG A 8 -26.24 -9.05 -14.37
C ARG A 8 -27.20 -9.43 -13.26
N ASN A 9 -27.30 -8.52 -12.28
CA ASN A 9 -28.35 -8.36 -11.27
C ASN A 9 -28.12 -8.96 -9.87
N GLU A 10 -27.10 -8.47 -9.17
CA GLU A 10 -27.42 -7.49 -8.13
C GLU A 10 -27.55 -6.15 -8.86
N SER A 11 -28.68 -5.47 -8.77
CA SER A 11 -28.84 -4.14 -9.38
C SER A 11 -27.63 -3.29 -9.01
N ASP A 12 -26.92 -2.75 -10.00
CA ASP A 12 -25.77 -1.88 -9.80
C ASP A 12 -26.10 -0.83 -8.73
N LYS A 13 -25.62 -1.07 -7.49
CA LYS A 13 -26.03 -0.34 -6.29
C LYS A 13 -25.69 1.14 -6.36
N PHE A 14 -24.91 1.55 -7.36
CA PHE A 14 -24.51 2.92 -7.61
C PHE A 14 -25.32 3.61 -8.73
N ALA A 15 -26.11 2.87 -9.52
CA ALA A 15 -26.77 3.38 -10.72
C ALA A 15 -27.58 4.66 -10.48
N ASP A 16 -28.36 4.69 -9.40
CA ASP A 16 -29.21 5.84 -9.03
C ASP A 16 -28.41 7.05 -8.52
N TYR A 17 -27.13 6.87 -8.18
CA TYR A 17 -26.26 7.92 -7.64
C TYR A 17 -25.27 8.46 -8.69
N ARG A 18 -25.30 7.94 -9.93
CA ARG A 18 -24.41 8.41 -10.97
C ARG A 18 -24.83 9.76 -11.54
N SER A 19 -23.86 10.63 -11.72
CA SER A 19 -24.07 12.03 -12.11
C SER A 19 -23.66 12.28 -13.57
N ASP A 20 -24.34 13.20 -14.25
CA ASP A 20 -23.91 13.62 -15.60
C ASP A 20 -22.69 14.55 -15.52
N TYR A 21 -22.59 15.31 -14.43
CA TYR A 21 -21.45 16.17 -14.10
C TYR A 21 -20.93 15.79 -12.72
N LEU A 22 -19.72 15.22 -12.66
CA LEU A 22 -19.12 14.78 -11.40
C LEU A 22 -17.99 15.72 -10.99
N PHE A 23 -18.23 16.49 -9.93
CA PHE A 23 -17.26 17.37 -9.31
C PHE A 23 -16.42 16.59 -8.30
N LEU A 24 -15.10 16.71 -8.43
CA LEU A 24 -14.11 16.04 -7.60
C LEU A 24 -13.23 17.11 -6.95
N LEU A 25 -13.23 17.19 -5.62
CA LEU A 25 -12.30 18.06 -4.89
C LEU A 25 -10.93 17.39 -4.82
N ILE A 26 -9.93 18.04 -5.39
CA ILE A 26 -8.58 17.48 -5.47
C ILE A 26 -7.78 17.92 -4.24
N GLY A 27 -7.58 16.97 -3.31
CA GLY A 27 -6.67 17.07 -2.18
C GLY A 27 -5.30 16.44 -2.47
N THR A 28 -4.55 16.13 -1.42
CA THR A 28 -3.24 15.45 -1.50
C THR A 28 -3.36 13.94 -1.74
N ASN A 29 -4.48 13.32 -1.34
CA ASN A 29 -4.78 11.91 -1.60
C ASN A 29 -5.74 11.80 -2.82
N PRO A 30 -5.29 11.30 -3.98
CA PRO A 30 -6.13 11.11 -5.17
C PRO A 30 -7.05 9.88 -5.08
N LEU A 31 -6.75 8.91 -4.21
CA LEU A 31 -7.42 7.61 -4.18
C LEU A 31 -8.95 7.71 -4.01
N PRO A 32 -9.49 8.56 -3.11
CA PRO A 32 -10.95 8.71 -3.01
C PRO A 32 -11.62 9.17 -4.29
N ASN A 33 -10.97 10.04 -5.06
CA ASN A 33 -11.51 10.51 -6.34
C ASN A 33 -11.43 9.43 -7.42
N TYR A 34 -10.38 8.61 -7.42
CA TYR A 34 -10.28 7.45 -8.30
C TYR A 34 -11.41 6.44 -8.02
N VAL A 35 -11.64 6.11 -6.74
CA VAL A 35 -12.73 5.22 -6.32
C VAL A 35 -14.09 5.79 -6.74
N VAL A 36 -14.35 7.05 -6.43
CA VAL A 36 -15.64 7.69 -6.76
C VAL A 36 -15.86 7.82 -8.26
N TYR A 37 -14.84 8.07 -9.06
CA TYR A 37 -14.97 8.06 -10.52
C TYR A 37 -15.50 6.71 -11.02
N HIS A 38 -14.90 5.59 -10.60
CA HIS A 38 -15.32 4.26 -11.05
C HIS A 38 -16.75 3.89 -10.60
N LEU A 39 -17.19 4.40 -9.45
CA LEU A 39 -18.50 4.07 -8.89
C LEU A 39 -19.63 5.00 -9.37
N LEU A 40 -19.37 6.32 -9.36
CA LEU A 40 -20.39 7.36 -9.55
C LEU A 40 -20.32 8.08 -10.90
N ALA A 41 -19.30 7.86 -11.73
CA ALA A 41 -19.30 8.36 -13.10
C ALA A 41 -20.08 7.43 -14.04
N LYS A 42 -20.75 8.03 -15.01
CA LYS A 42 -21.27 7.37 -16.22
C LYS A 42 -20.18 7.41 -17.30
N PRO A 43 -20.25 6.53 -18.32
CA PRO A 43 -19.37 6.63 -19.48
C PRO A 43 -19.39 8.01 -20.16
N SER A 44 -20.53 8.70 -20.12
CA SER A 44 -20.73 10.03 -20.69
C SER A 44 -20.55 11.17 -19.69
N SER A 45 -20.17 10.90 -18.44
CA SER A 45 -20.03 11.97 -17.44
C SER A 45 -18.91 12.93 -17.84
N HIS A 46 -19.17 14.20 -17.60
CA HIS A 46 -18.16 15.25 -17.61
C HIS A 46 -17.56 15.38 -16.20
N ILE A 47 -16.24 15.32 -16.09
CA ILE A 47 -15.53 15.32 -14.80
C ILE A 47 -14.97 16.71 -14.52
N ILE A 48 -15.34 17.29 -13.38
CA ILE A 48 -14.92 18.63 -12.98
C ILE A 48 -13.93 18.49 -11.83
N LEU A 49 -12.66 18.78 -12.09
CA LEU A 49 -11.60 18.68 -11.10
C LEU A 49 -11.37 20.05 -10.48
N ILE A 50 -11.78 20.22 -9.22
CA ILE A 50 -11.60 21.46 -8.46
C ILE A 50 -10.29 21.35 -7.69
N HIS A 51 -9.31 22.16 -8.06
CA HIS A 51 -7.94 22.03 -7.55
C HIS A 51 -7.37 23.38 -7.13
N THR A 52 -6.30 23.34 -6.34
CA THR A 52 -5.49 24.50 -5.99
C THR A 52 -4.25 24.54 -6.88
N SER A 53 -3.42 25.58 -6.75
CA SER A 53 -2.10 25.59 -7.38
C SER A 53 -1.21 24.43 -6.93
N LYS A 54 -1.40 23.93 -5.70
CA LYS A 54 -0.61 22.82 -5.13
C LYS A 54 -1.09 21.45 -5.61
N THR A 55 -2.36 21.32 -5.98
CA THR A 55 -2.97 20.02 -6.34
C THR A 55 -3.24 19.85 -7.84
N ASP A 56 -2.75 20.76 -8.69
CA ASP A 56 -2.89 20.67 -10.15
C ASP A 56 -2.26 19.39 -10.72
N GLN A 57 -1.05 19.04 -10.27
CA GLN A 57 -0.38 17.83 -10.74
C GLN A 57 -1.14 16.56 -10.36
N ILE A 58 -1.77 16.54 -9.18
CA ILE A 58 -2.60 15.40 -8.73
C ILE A 58 -3.83 15.27 -9.62
N ALA A 59 -4.46 16.38 -10.02
CA ALA A 59 -5.55 16.38 -10.97
C ALA A 59 -5.10 15.81 -12.34
N ASN A 60 -3.90 16.18 -12.81
CA ASN A 60 -3.33 15.66 -14.06
C ASN A 60 -3.09 14.15 -13.98
N ASN A 61 -2.48 13.66 -12.88
CA ASN A 61 -2.26 12.23 -12.68
C ASN A 61 -3.58 11.45 -12.73
N LEU A 62 -4.62 11.96 -12.07
CA LEU A 62 -5.95 11.34 -12.06
C LEU A 62 -6.55 11.25 -13.47
N ILE A 63 -6.48 12.34 -14.25
CA ILE A 63 -6.95 12.37 -15.66
C ILE A 63 -6.21 11.34 -16.50
N THR A 64 -4.88 11.28 -16.38
CA THR A 64 -4.02 10.38 -17.15
C THR A 64 -4.30 8.92 -16.82
N ILE A 65 -4.34 8.55 -15.54
CA ILE A 65 -4.53 7.16 -15.12
C ILE A 65 -5.95 6.68 -15.41
N LEU A 66 -6.97 7.54 -15.25
CA LEU A 66 -8.34 7.20 -15.62
C LEU A 66 -8.59 7.27 -17.14
N ASN A 67 -7.59 7.70 -17.91
CA ASN A 67 -7.67 7.90 -19.36
C ASN A 67 -8.93 8.71 -19.76
N ILE A 68 -9.17 9.84 -19.07
CA ILE A 68 -10.36 10.66 -19.31
C ILE A 68 -10.15 11.45 -20.61
N PRO A 69 -11.00 11.28 -21.65
CA PRO A 69 -10.92 12.04 -22.89
C PRO A 69 -10.96 13.55 -22.65
N SER A 70 -10.23 14.31 -23.46
CA SER A 70 -10.02 15.76 -23.26
C SER A 70 -11.32 16.57 -23.30
N GLU A 71 -12.34 16.09 -24.01
CA GLU A 71 -13.66 16.69 -24.08
C GLU A 71 -14.55 16.41 -22.85
N ARG A 72 -14.16 15.44 -22.00
CA ARG A 72 -14.94 14.97 -20.85
C ARG A 72 -14.40 15.44 -19.50
N TRP A 73 -13.46 16.38 -19.47
CA TRP A 73 -13.03 16.97 -18.21
C TRP A 73 -12.82 18.48 -18.26
N THR A 74 -12.87 19.10 -17.09
CA THR A 74 -12.52 20.51 -16.90
C THR A 74 -11.84 20.68 -15.56
N LYS A 75 -10.71 21.41 -15.55
CA LYS A 75 -10.06 21.85 -14.31
C LYS A 75 -10.56 23.23 -13.90
N ILE A 76 -10.98 23.37 -12.65
CA ILE A 76 -11.37 24.66 -12.05
C ILE A 76 -10.34 24.99 -10.96
N PRO A 77 -9.41 25.93 -11.21
CA PRO A 77 -8.48 26.37 -10.19
C PRO A 77 -9.20 27.25 -9.16
N VAL A 78 -8.99 27.02 -7.87
CA VAL A 78 -9.55 27.83 -6.78
C VAL A 78 -8.47 28.28 -5.78
N ASP A 79 -8.73 29.38 -5.09
CA ASP A 79 -7.97 29.79 -3.91
C ASP A 79 -8.59 29.13 -2.67
N GLU A 80 -7.88 28.16 -2.09
CA GLU A 80 -8.32 27.35 -0.94
C GLU A 80 -8.64 28.18 0.31
N SER A 81 -8.10 29.41 0.40
CA SER A 81 -8.31 30.32 1.51
C SER A 81 -9.47 31.30 1.29
N ASN A 82 -10.02 31.35 0.07
CA ASN A 82 -11.03 32.33 -0.32
C ASN A 82 -12.37 31.67 -0.62
N SER A 83 -13.25 31.67 0.39
CA SER A 83 -14.59 31.06 0.30
C SER A 83 -15.42 31.60 -0.86
N ARG A 84 -15.36 32.91 -1.13
CA ARG A 84 -16.08 33.54 -2.26
C ARG A 84 -15.53 33.08 -3.60
N ASN A 85 -14.21 32.95 -3.73
CA ASN A 85 -13.58 32.44 -4.94
C ASN A 85 -14.03 31.02 -5.25
N ILE A 86 -13.98 30.13 -4.26
CA ILE A 86 -14.42 28.74 -4.38
C ILE A 86 -15.89 28.68 -4.81
N TYR A 87 -16.77 29.33 -4.05
CA TYR A 87 -18.21 29.31 -4.31
C TYR A 87 -18.54 29.86 -5.70
N THR A 88 -18.05 31.07 -6.04
CA THR A 88 -18.38 31.75 -7.30
C THR A 88 -17.95 30.95 -8.52
N LYS A 89 -16.75 30.36 -8.51
CA LYS A 89 -16.27 29.56 -9.66
C LYS A 89 -17.11 28.28 -9.86
N ILE A 90 -17.48 27.61 -8.77
CA ILE A 90 -18.26 26.38 -8.83
C ILE A 90 -19.71 26.66 -9.24
N ILE A 91 -20.36 27.67 -8.65
CA ILE A 91 -21.75 28.01 -9.00
C ILE A 91 -21.84 28.49 -10.45
N GLU A 92 -20.89 29.30 -10.94
CA GLU A 92 -20.87 29.76 -12.33
C GLU A 92 -20.75 28.60 -13.30
N TYR A 93 -19.88 27.64 -13.02
CA TYR A 93 -19.76 26.44 -13.86
C TYR A 93 -21.01 25.54 -13.76
N SER A 94 -21.67 25.49 -12.61
CA SER A 94 -22.82 24.61 -12.37
C SER A 94 -24.13 25.11 -12.99
N LYS A 95 -24.23 26.41 -13.31
CA LYS A 95 -25.45 27.01 -13.89
C LYS A 95 -25.94 26.27 -15.14
N GLY A 96 -27.24 25.93 -15.15
CA GLY A 96 -27.90 25.28 -16.27
C GLY A 96 -27.59 23.79 -16.44
N LYS A 97 -26.77 23.21 -15.55
CA LYS A 97 -26.50 21.77 -15.51
C LYS A 97 -27.43 21.10 -14.51
N GLN A 98 -27.73 19.82 -14.74
CA GLN A 98 -28.57 18.99 -13.87
C GLN A 98 -27.85 17.67 -13.59
N LYS A 99 -28.33 16.94 -12.57
CA LYS A 99 -27.75 15.65 -12.14
C LYS A 99 -26.29 15.83 -11.75
N LEU A 100 -26.02 16.84 -10.93
CA LEU A 100 -24.68 17.09 -10.43
C LEU A 100 -24.31 16.05 -9.35
N GLY A 101 -23.03 15.71 -9.29
CA GLY A 101 -22.43 14.90 -8.25
C GLY A 101 -21.25 15.64 -7.64
N LEU A 102 -21.07 15.60 -6.33
CA LEU A 102 -19.89 16.13 -5.66
C LEU A 102 -19.26 15.06 -4.77
N ASN A 103 -18.00 14.73 -5.05
CA ASN A 103 -17.14 14.07 -4.08
C ASN A 103 -16.33 15.11 -3.30
N TYR A 104 -16.56 15.19 -2.00
CA TYR A 104 -15.93 16.16 -1.11
C TYR A 104 -15.01 15.49 -0.07
N THR A 105 -14.52 14.28 -0.36
CA THR A 105 -13.48 13.62 0.46
C THR A 105 -12.18 14.42 0.48
N GLY A 106 -11.77 14.93 -0.69
CA GLY A 106 -10.55 15.71 -0.86
C GLY A 106 -10.74 17.21 -0.68
N GLY A 107 -9.66 17.96 -0.93
CA GLY A 107 -9.61 19.42 -0.76
C GLY A 107 -9.55 19.84 0.71
N THR A 108 -9.46 21.14 0.95
CA THR A 108 -9.53 21.69 2.31
C THR A 108 -10.97 21.68 2.83
N LYS A 109 -11.16 21.80 4.14
CA LYS A 109 -12.51 21.97 4.75
C LYS A 109 -13.26 23.17 4.16
N ALA A 110 -12.54 24.26 3.87
CA ALA A 110 -13.13 25.44 3.22
C ALA A 110 -13.59 25.13 1.79
N MET A 111 -12.82 24.34 1.03
CA MET A 111 -13.25 23.87 -0.30
C MET A 111 -14.51 23.00 -0.19
N ALA A 112 -14.52 22.01 0.72
CA ALA A 112 -15.65 21.10 0.91
C ALA A 112 -16.96 21.85 1.20
N VAL A 113 -16.96 22.76 2.19
CA VAL A 113 -18.16 23.51 2.59
C VAL A 113 -18.68 24.41 1.47
N ASN A 114 -17.78 25.16 0.81
CA ASN A 114 -18.20 26.11 -0.22
C ASN A 114 -18.58 25.42 -1.53
N ALA A 115 -17.93 24.31 -1.89
CA ALA A 115 -18.30 23.48 -3.03
C ALA A 115 -19.66 22.81 -2.81
N TYR A 116 -19.89 22.24 -1.63
CA TYR A 116 -21.18 21.65 -1.26
C TYR A 116 -22.30 22.67 -1.43
N LYS A 117 -22.12 23.86 -0.85
CA LYS A 117 -23.09 24.95 -0.95
C LYS A 117 -23.34 25.37 -2.41
N ALA A 118 -22.29 25.57 -3.20
CA ALA A 118 -22.40 25.99 -4.59
C ALA A 118 -23.13 24.95 -5.46
N VAL A 119 -22.81 23.67 -5.30
CA VAL A 119 -23.47 22.58 -6.04
C VAL A 119 -24.94 22.46 -5.62
N LEU A 120 -25.24 22.53 -4.32
CA LEU A 120 -26.61 22.47 -3.79
C LEU A 120 -27.47 23.65 -4.27
N ASP A 121 -26.90 24.86 -4.29
CA ASP A 121 -27.60 26.06 -4.75
C ASP A 121 -27.86 26.03 -6.27
N ALA A 122 -27.03 25.31 -7.05
CA ALA A 122 -27.23 25.11 -8.49
C ALA A 122 -28.27 24.04 -8.82
N ASP A 123 -28.19 22.89 -8.15
CA ASP A 123 -29.07 21.74 -8.37
C ASP A 123 -29.43 21.09 -7.03
N LYS A 124 -30.69 21.26 -6.64
CA LYS A 124 -31.22 20.76 -5.36
C LYS A 124 -31.29 19.23 -5.29
N ASP A 125 -31.25 18.56 -6.44
CA ASP A 125 -31.32 17.10 -6.55
C ASP A 125 -29.93 16.46 -6.71
N SER A 126 -28.87 17.25 -6.47
CA SER A 126 -27.48 16.81 -6.52
C SER A 126 -27.18 15.63 -5.58
N VAL A 127 -26.23 14.80 -5.99
CA VAL A 127 -25.68 13.71 -5.19
C VAL A 127 -24.39 14.17 -4.53
N PHE A 128 -24.27 13.98 -3.22
CA PHE A 128 -23.07 14.32 -2.48
C PHE A 128 -22.45 13.05 -1.93
N SER A 129 -21.12 12.95 -1.93
CA SER A 129 -20.44 11.77 -1.44
C SER A 129 -19.09 12.06 -0.81
N TYR A 130 -18.68 11.20 0.13
CA TYR A 130 -17.32 11.13 0.62
C TYR A 130 -16.95 9.68 0.96
N LEU A 131 -15.67 9.35 0.79
CA LEU A 131 -15.10 8.07 1.18
C LEU A 131 -14.63 8.15 2.63
N ASP A 132 -15.16 7.29 3.48
CA ASP A 132 -14.71 7.16 4.87
C ASP A 132 -13.55 6.16 4.93
N ALA A 133 -12.33 6.67 5.05
CA ALA A 133 -11.11 5.84 5.09
C ALA A 133 -11.08 4.87 6.29
N ARG A 134 -11.88 5.09 7.34
CA ARG A 134 -11.91 4.22 8.53
C ARG A 134 -12.83 3.03 8.34
N SER A 135 -14.03 3.25 7.80
CA SER A 135 -15.00 2.17 7.55
C SER A 135 -14.89 1.57 6.14
N LEU A 136 -14.13 2.21 5.24
CA LEU A 136 -13.98 1.84 3.83
C LEU A 136 -15.32 1.86 3.09
N GLU A 137 -16.20 2.75 3.53
CA GLU A 137 -17.53 2.96 2.99
C GLU A 137 -17.57 4.26 2.18
N LEU A 138 -18.28 4.21 1.06
CA LEU A 138 -18.72 5.42 0.38
C LEU A 138 -20.02 5.87 1.05
N VAL A 139 -20.00 7.06 1.63
CA VAL A 139 -21.17 7.72 2.16
C VAL A 139 -21.78 8.58 1.06
N ILE A 140 -23.08 8.42 0.83
CA ILE A 140 -23.82 9.13 -0.21
C ILE A 140 -25.02 9.84 0.41
N ASP A 141 -25.10 11.13 0.20
CA ASP A 141 -26.19 11.99 0.63
C ASP A 141 -26.99 12.48 -0.58
N LYS A 142 -28.31 12.41 -0.46
CA LYS A 142 -29.27 13.06 -1.35
C LYS A 142 -30.19 13.93 -0.51
N ARG A 143 -30.66 15.03 -1.08
CA ARG A 143 -31.62 15.90 -0.40
C ARG A 143 -32.86 15.09 0.02
N ASP A 144 -33.32 15.34 1.24
CA ASP A 144 -34.51 14.71 1.84
C ASP A 144 -34.45 13.17 1.95
N SER A 145 -33.25 12.58 1.90
CA SER A 145 -32.99 11.16 2.10
C SER A 145 -32.00 10.93 3.24
N SER A 146 -32.13 9.81 3.94
CA SER A 146 -31.09 9.38 4.89
C SER A 146 -29.78 9.07 4.15
N SER A 147 -28.65 9.48 4.72
CA SER A 147 -27.32 9.11 4.24
C SER A 147 -27.21 7.60 4.06
N LYS A 148 -26.73 7.17 2.90
CA LYS A 148 -26.46 5.75 2.62
C LYS A 148 -24.98 5.49 2.76
N ARG A 149 -24.64 4.47 3.55
CA ARG A 149 -23.28 3.97 3.71
C ARG A 149 -23.15 2.66 2.95
N ILE A 150 -22.19 2.60 2.04
CA ILE A 150 -22.01 1.45 1.16
C ILE A 150 -20.55 0.99 1.27
N PRO A 151 -20.27 -0.23 1.76
CA PRO A 151 -18.92 -0.79 1.73
C PRO A 151 -18.39 -0.89 0.30
N VAL A 152 -17.20 -0.33 0.09
CA VAL A 152 -16.57 -0.22 -1.24
C VAL A 152 -15.14 -0.74 -1.31
N SER A 153 -14.54 -1.17 -0.19
CA SER A 153 -13.15 -1.67 -0.13
C SER A 153 -12.76 -2.56 -1.31
N LEU A 154 -13.60 -3.54 -1.67
CA LEU A 154 -13.36 -4.50 -2.74
C LEU A 154 -13.99 -4.13 -4.10
N SER A 155 -14.66 -2.98 -4.20
CA SER A 155 -15.44 -2.60 -5.39
C SER A 155 -14.59 -2.02 -6.52
N VAL A 156 -13.42 -1.47 -6.18
CA VAL A 156 -12.46 -0.91 -7.13
C VAL A 156 -11.12 -1.59 -6.87
N LYS A 157 -10.44 -2.00 -7.96
CA LYS A 157 -9.21 -2.81 -7.91
C LYS A 157 -8.16 -2.20 -8.85
N PRO A 158 -7.52 -1.06 -8.49
CA PRO A 158 -6.39 -0.57 -9.26
C PRO A 158 -5.26 -1.59 -9.24
N SER A 159 -4.39 -1.54 -10.24
CA SER A 159 -3.07 -2.18 -10.12
C SER A 159 -2.15 -1.36 -9.21
N ILE A 160 -1.06 -1.96 -8.74
CA ILE A 160 -0.02 -1.27 -7.97
C ILE A 160 0.59 -0.13 -8.80
N GLU A 161 0.89 -0.38 -10.07
CA GLU A 161 1.41 0.64 -10.99
C GLU A 161 0.42 1.81 -11.14
N GLU A 162 -0.89 1.55 -11.26
CA GLU A 162 -1.92 2.59 -11.32
C GLU A 162 -1.98 3.39 -10.02
N LEU A 163 -2.04 2.70 -8.87
CA LEU A 163 -2.10 3.36 -7.57
C LEU A 163 -0.88 4.25 -7.34
N PHE A 164 0.33 3.73 -7.54
CA PHE A 164 1.55 4.52 -7.34
C PHE A 164 1.63 5.71 -8.32
N SER A 165 1.21 5.51 -9.57
CA SER A 165 1.17 6.59 -10.56
C SER A 165 0.14 7.67 -10.24
N LEU A 166 -1.00 7.32 -9.63
CA LEU A 166 -1.96 8.33 -9.11
C LEU A 166 -1.26 9.26 -8.12
N HIS A 167 -0.46 8.68 -7.22
CA HIS A 167 0.34 9.39 -6.23
C HIS A 167 1.61 10.04 -6.81
N GLY A 168 1.87 9.91 -8.10
CA GLY A 168 3.01 10.54 -8.79
C GLY A 168 4.33 9.78 -8.69
N TYR A 169 4.27 8.49 -8.33
CA TYR A 169 5.44 7.63 -8.21
C TYR A 169 5.53 6.68 -9.41
N ARG A 170 6.75 6.49 -9.91
CA ARG A 170 7.08 5.50 -10.92
C ARG A 170 8.01 4.46 -10.32
N ILE A 171 7.71 3.20 -10.57
CA ILE A 171 8.57 2.09 -10.17
C ILE A 171 9.78 2.06 -11.11
N ASP A 172 10.97 2.26 -10.55
CA ASP A 172 12.24 2.18 -11.26
C ASP A 172 12.72 0.73 -11.37
N ASN A 173 12.52 -0.03 -10.29
CA ASN A 173 12.91 -1.44 -10.21
C ASN A 173 11.99 -2.20 -9.26
N LYS A 174 11.87 -3.52 -9.47
CA LYS A 174 11.21 -4.46 -8.56
C LYS A 174 11.94 -5.81 -8.61
N ARG A 175 11.75 -6.61 -7.56
CA ARG A 175 12.34 -7.95 -7.45
C ARG A 175 11.25 -9.01 -7.62
N GLU A 176 11.70 -10.19 -8.02
CA GLU A 176 10.92 -11.42 -7.94
C GLU A 176 11.42 -12.24 -6.74
N VAL A 177 10.55 -13.12 -6.23
CA VAL A 177 10.91 -14.04 -5.15
C VAL A 177 12.12 -14.87 -5.56
N PHE A 178 13.12 -14.91 -4.70
CA PHE A 178 14.34 -15.67 -4.89
C PHE A 178 14.44 -16.82 -3.90
N MET A 179 14.62 -18.05 -4.41
CA MET A 179 14.80 -19.28 -3.62
C MET A 179 13.70 -19.51 -2.56
N PRO A 180 12.43 -19.68 -2.99
CA PRO A 180 11.30 -19.83 -2.07
C PRO A 180 11.47 -21.02 -1.10
N GLU A 181 12.04 -22.12 -1.54
CA GLU A 181 12.24 -23.31 -0.71
C GLU A 181 13.21 -23.05 0.46
N ILE A 182 14.20 -22.18 0.25
CA ILE A 182 15.13 -21.77 1.32
C ILE A 182 14.43 -20.82 2.28
N CYS A 183 13.58 -19.92 1.78
CA CYS A 183 12.80 -19.01 2.60
C CYS A 183 11.93 -19.80 3.61
N GLU A 184 11.24 -20.84 3.15
CA GLU A 184 10.42 -21.71 3.99
C GLU A 184 11.26 -22.44 5.04
N VAL A 185 12.38 -23.05 4.65
CA VAL A 185 13.28 -23.76 5.59
C VAL A 185 13.83 -22.81 6.65
N LEU A 186 14.20 -21.59 6.27
CA LEU A 186 14.65 -20.58 7.22
C LEU A 186 13.53 -20.17 8.18
N ALA A 187 12.35 -19.83 7.65
CA ALA A 187 11.24 -19.33 8.44
C ALA A 187 10.71 -20.34 9.47
N ASN A 188 10.66 -21.62 9.10
CA ASN A 188 10.07 -22.65 9.95
C ASN A 188 10.95 -23.01 11.15
N ASP A 189 12.24 -23.26 10.91
CA ASP A 189 13.07 -23.94 11.93
C ASP A 189 14.44 -23.31 12.18
N LEU A 190 14.94 -22.42 11.29
CA LEU A 190 16.36 -22.07 11.29
C LEU A 190 16.68 -20.58 11.38
N PHE A 191 15.70 -19.68 11.31
CA PHE A 191 16.00 -18.24 11.18
C PHE A 191 16.82 -17.68 12.35
N VAL A 192 16.64 -18.19 13.58
CA VAL A 192 17.40 -17.76 14.76
C VAL A 192 18.87 -18.20 14.66
N GLU A 193 19.12 -19.46 14.34
CA GLU A 193 20.44 -20.07 14.21
C GLU A 193 21.18 -19.51 12.99
N PHE A 194 20.46 -19.33 11.89
CA PHE A 194 20.98 -18.74 10.67
C PHE A 194 21.35 -17.26 10.86
N ARG A 195 20.56 -16.51 11.64
CA ARG A 195 20.92 -15.14 12.05
C ARG A 195 22.22 -15.09 12.84
N LYS A 196 22.41 -16.00 13.81
CA LYS A 196 23.67 -16.12 14.57
C LYS A 196 24.85 -16.44 13.64
N TRP A 197 24.66 -17.34 12.68
CA TRP A 197 25.67 -17.65 11.67
C TRP A 197 25.99 -16.42 10.80
N CYS A 198 24.99 -15.66 10.36
CA CYS A 198 25.19 -14.43 9.61
C CYS A 198 25.96 -13.38 10.42
N ASP A 199 25.66 -13.22 11.71
CA ASP A 199 26.36 -12.29 12.60
C ASP A 199 27.84 -12.65 12.77
N ASP A 200 28.18 -13.95 12.83
CA ASP A 200 29.57 -14.40 12.97
C ASP A 200 30.34 -14.43 11.64
N LYS A 201 29.67 -14.81 10.54
CA LYS A 201 30.34 -15.11 9.26
C LYS A 201 30.19 -14.04 8.19
N LEU A 202 29.11 -13.27 8.21
CA LEU A 202 28.84 -12.26 7.18
C LEU A 202 29.08 -10.83 7.65
N ARG A 203 29.26 -10.60 8.95
CA ARG A 203 29.40 -9.25 9.54
C ARG A 203 30.73 -9.07 10.26
N SER A 204 31.22 -7.84 10.23
CA SER A 204 32.40 -7.43 11.01
C SER A 204 32.07 -7.29 12.49
N LYS A 205 32.97 -7.79 13.36
CA LYS A 205 32.76 -7.78 14.82
C LYS A 205 32.74 -6.38 15.43
N ASP A 206 33.47 -5.43 14.84
CA ASP A 206 33.63 -4.09 15.40
C ASP A 206 32.52 -3.11 14.99
N LEU A 207 31.95 -3.30 13.79
CA LEU A 207 30.98 -2.35 13.20
C LEU A 207 29.62 -2.98 12.91
N GLY A 208 29.48 -4.31 12.99
CA GLY A 208 28.25 -5.02 12.66
C GLY A 208 27.82 -4.89 11.19
N LYS A 209 28.73 -4.42 10.31
CA LYS A 209 28.48 -4.23 8.87
C LYS A 209 28.85 -5.50 8.11
N ILE A 210 28.12 -5.76 7.01
CA ILE A 210 28.46 -6.86 6.08
C ILE A 210 29.92 -6.74 5.65
N LEU A 211 30.63 -7.87 5.61
CA LEU A 211 32.02 -7.98 5.20
C LEU A 211 32.23 -7.48 3.77
N ASN A 212 33.47 -7.09 3.43
CA ASN A 212 33.76 -6.66 2.08
C ASN A 212 33.78 -7.84 1.09
N LYS A 213 33.67 -7.53 -0.21
CA LYS A 213 33.65 -8.53 -1.28
C LYS A 213 34.77 -9.57 -1.22
N ARG A 214 35.99 -9.20 -0.81
CA ARG A 214 37.14 -10.12 -0.76
C ARG A 214 36.97 -11.14 0.37
N GLU A 215 36.47 -10.70 1.51
CA GLU A 215 36.23 -11.56 2.67
C GLU A 215 35.03 -12.47 2.42
N LEU A 216 33.93 -11.92 1.88
CA LEU A 216 32.71 -12.66 1.58
C LEU A 216 32.96 -13.86 0.67
N LYS A 217 33.88 -13.75 -0.29
CA LYS A 217 34.20 -14.85 -1.20
C LYS A 217 34.67 -16.13 -0.50
N ASN A 218 35.35 -15.98 0.64
CA ASN A 218 35.93 -17.10 1.38
C ASN A 218 35.02 -17.59 2.52
N VAL A 219 33.81 -17.05 2.67
CA VAL A 219 32.87 -17.49 3.69
C VAL A 219 32.43 -18.92 3.39
N ILE A 220 32.65 -19.81 4.35
CA ILE A 220 32.24 -21.22 4.28
C ILE A 220 30.74 -21.31 4.57
N LEU A 221 30.01 -22.00 3.70
CA LEU A 221 28.57 -22.20 3.85
C LEU A 221 28.25 -23.12 5.04
N PRO A 222 27.14 -22.87 5.75
CA PRO A 222 26.78 -23.71 6.89
C PRO A 222 26.26 -25.07 6.41
N VAL A 223 26.92 -26.14 6.82
CA VAL A 223 26.55 -27.54 6.48
C VAL A 223 26.37 -28.43 7.71
N ASP A 224 26.92 -28.00 8.85
CA ASP A 224 26.84 -28.71 10.12
C ASP A 224 25.49 -28.48 10.81
N PRO A 225 25.08 -29.35 11.77
CA PRO A 225 23.86 -29.15 12.53
C PRO A 225 23.75 -27.73 13.12
N PRO A 226 22.58 -27.05 13.01
CA PRO A 226 21.28 -27.55 12.53
C PRO A 226 20.99 -27.25 11.03
N PHE A 227 22.01 -27.02 10.21
CA PHE A 227 21.85 -26.54 8.83
C PHE A 227 21.78 -27.65 7.78
N GLU A 228 21.56 -28.90 8.18
CA GLU A 228 21.55 -30.06 7.26
C GLU A 228 20.50 -29.90 6.16
N ASN A 229 19.32 -29.35 6.50
CA ASN A 229 18.25 -29.09 5.54
C ASN A 229 18.65 -28.02 4.52
N LEU A 230 19.42 -26.99 4.95
CA LEU A 230 19.95 -25.97 4.05
C LEU A 230 21.08 -26.50 3.17
N ALA A 231 21.89 -27.44 3.69
CA ALA A 231 23.03 -28.01 2.99
C ALA A 231 22.64 -28.60 1.63
N ASN A 232 21.44 -29.17 1.53
CA ASN A 232 20.89 -29.72 0.29
C ASN A 232 20.78 -28.69 -0.84
N PHE A 233 20.64 -27.39 -0.52
CA PHE A 233 20.51 -26.32 -1.51
C PHE A 233 21.85 -25.77 -2.00
N TRP A 234 22.96 -26.09 -1.33
CA TRP A 234 24.29 -25.58 -1.69
C TRP A 234 24.87 -26.22 -2.96
N LYS A 235 24.32 -27.33 -3.46
CA LYS A 235 24.70 -27.97 -4.74
C LYS A 235 26.22 -28.17 -4.87
N ASP A 236 26.82 -28.79 -3.86
CA ASP A 236 28.26 -29.05 -3.73
C ASP A 236 29.16 -27.81 -3.58
N CYS A 237 28.58 -26.62 -3.45
CA CYS A 237 29.34 -25.41 -3.15
C CYS A 237 29.77 -25.43 -1.67
N SER A 238 31.04 -25.12 -1.41
CA SER A 238 31.59 -25.01 -0.06
C SER A 238 31.69 -23.55 0.40
N THR A 239 31.80 -22.62 -0.56
CA THR A 239 31.96 -21.18 -0.27
C THR A 239 30.82 -20.34 -0.85
N LEU A 240 30.65 -19.14 -0.29
CA LEU A 240 29.68 -18.16 -0.77
C LEU A 240 29.97 -17.70 -2.21
N GLU A 241 31.24 -17.63 -2.64
CA GLU A 241 31.58 -17.28 -4.03
C GLU A 241 31.13 -18.36 -5.03
N GLU A 242 31.36 -19.63 -4.70
CA GLU A 242 30.93 -20.76 -5.53
C GLU A 242 29.41 -20.75 -5.68
N LEU A 243 28.69 -20.55 -4.57
CA LEU A 243 27.23 -20.49 -4.58
C LEU A 243 26.72 -19.28 -5.36
N ALA A 244 27.32 -18.10 -5.16
CA ALA A 244 26.98 -16.89 -5.90
C ALA A 244 27.14 -17.09 -7.42
N LYS A 245 28.26 -17.69 -7.85
CA LYS A 245 28.48 -18.04 -9.27
C LYS A 245 27.43 -19.03 -9.78
N LYS A 246 27.13 -20.08 -9.00
CA LYS A 246 26.14 -21.10 -9.36
C LYS A 246 24.75 -20.49 -9.53
N TRP A 247 24.38 -19.57 -8.65
CA TRP A 247 23.08 -18.88 -8.66
C TRP A 247 23.07 -17.61 -9.53
N LYS A 248 24.18 -17.31 -10.22
CA LYS A 248 24.33 -16.12 -11.08
C LYS A 248 24.01 -14.82 -10.34
N LYS A 249 24.43 -14.72 -9.08
CA LYS A 249 24.30 -13.53 -8.23
C LYS A 249 25.67 -12.94 -7.95
N ASP A 250 25.70 -11.64 -7.69
CA ASP A 250 26.87 -11.04 -7.05
C ASP A 250 26.97 -11.51 -5.59
N VAL A 251 28.19 -11.78 -5.12
CA VAL A 251 28.44 -12.32 -3.77
C VAL A 251 27.96 -11.37 -2.66
N GLU A 252 28.04 -10.05 -2.87
CA GLU A 252 27.56 -9.06 -1.89
C GLU A 252 26.02 -9.03 -1.85
N ASN A 253 25.38 -9.20 -3.00
CA ASN A 253 23.92 -9.31 -3.08
C ASN A 253 23.42 -10.62 -2.45
N LEU A 254 24.14 -11.74 -2.64
CA LEU A 254 23.81 -12.99 -1.98
C LEU A 254 24.01 -12.90 -0.46
N ALA A 255 25.09 -12.27 0.00
CA ALA A 255 25.33 -12.03 1.42
C ALA A 255 24.21 -11.18 2.05
N LYS A 256 23.80 -10.09 1.39
CA LYS A 256 22.64 -9.27 1.82
C LYS A 256 21.35 -10.08 1.87
N TRP A 257 21.15 -10.97 0.90
CA TRP A 257 19.98 -11.83 0.86
C TRP A 257 19.93 -12.78 2.06
N PHE A 258 21.02 -13.48 2.38
CA PHE A 258 21.14 -14.28 3.60
C PHE A 258 20.97 -13.45 4.88
N ASP A 259 21.54 -12.24 4.89
CA ASP A 259 21.52 -11.37 6.06
C ASP A 259 20.13 -10.79 6.38
N GLY A 260 19.20 -10.75 5.43
CA GLY A 260 17.83 -10.36 5.76
C GLY A 260 16.83 -10.25 4.63
N ASN A 261 17.26 -10.03 3.37
CA ASN A 261 16.28 -9.81 2.30
C ASN A 261 15.42 -11.05 2.02
N TRP A 262 15.88 -12.26 2.37
CA TRP A 262 15.07 -13.48 2.31
C TRP A 262 13.76 -13.36 3.10
N LEU A 263 13.72 -12.54 4.15
CA LEU A 263 12.51 -12.33 4.95
C LEU A 263 11.45 -11.55 4.16
N GLU A 264 11.86 -10.68 3.23
CA GLU A 264 10.95 -9.99 2.31
C GLU A 264 10.36 -10.98 1.30
N ASP A 265 11.22 -11.84 0.74
CA ASP A 265 10.82 -12.92 -0.15
C ASP A 265 9.81 -13.86 0.55
N TYR A 266 10.09 -14.26 1.80
CA TYR A 266 9.20 -15.08 2.62
C TYR A 266 7.87 -14.38 2.95
N ALA A 267 7.91 -13.08 3.30
CA ALA A 267 6.70 -12.33 3.60
C ALA A 267 5.76 -12.25 2.39
N LEU A 268 6.30 -12.10 1.16
CA LEU A 268 5.48 -12.16 -0.05
C LEU A 268 4.92 -13.57 -0.28
N LEU A 269 5.71 -14.63 -0.10
CA LEU A 269 5.21 -16.01 -0.19
C LEU A 269 4.04 -16.26 0.76
N ALA A 270 4.16 -15.81 2.02
CA ALA A 270 3.11 -15.92 3.01
C ALA A 270 1.82 -15.16 2.61
N PHE A 271 1.92 -14.02 1.91
CA PHE A 271 0.76 -13.36 1.32
C PHE A 271 0.17 -14.16 0.16
N GLN A 272 1.01 -14.73 -0.70
CA GLN A 272 0.58 -15.52 -1.86
C GLN A 272 -0.21 -16.76 -1.45
N GLU A 273 0.15 -17.41 -0.32
CA GLU A 273 -0.60 -18.53 0.25
C GLU A 273 -2.07 -18.19 0.56
N VAL A 274 -2.35 -16.96 0.96
CA VAL A 274 -3.69 -16.50 1.36
C VAL A 274 -4.34 -15.58 0.33
N ALA A 275 -3.71 -15.40 -0.84
CA ALA A 275 -4.12 -14.40 -1.83
C ALA A 275 -5.54 -14.62 -2.35
N GLU A 276 -5.90 -15.86 -2.70
CA GLU A 276 -7.23 -16.18 -3.22
C GLU A 276 -8.32 -15.92 -2.16
N GLU A 277 -8.12 -16.43 -0.95
CA GLU A 277 -9.07 -16.31 0.15
C GLU A 277 -9.26 -14.85 0.60
N CYS A 278 -8.16 -14.10 0.70
CA CYS A 278 -8.17 -12.71 1.13
C CYS A 278 -8.49 -11.73 -0.02
N LYS A 279 -8.65 -12.22 -1.25
CA LYS A 279 -8.93 -11.43 -2.47
C LYS A 279 -7.82 -10.41 -2.77
N ILE A 280 -6.57 -10.80 -2.52
CA ILE A 280 -5.40 -10.06 -2.98
C ILE A 280 -5.37 -10.18 -4.51
N HIS A 281 -5.32 -9.05 -5.20
CA HIS A 281 -5.34 -9.03 -6.67
C HIS A 281 -4.07 -8.46 -7.30
N ASP A 282 -3.18 -7.88 -6.50
CA ASP A 282 -1.88 -7.38 -6.98
C ASP A 282 -0.85 -7.35 -5.85
N HIS A 283 0.44 -7.40 -6.19
CA HIS A 283 1.56 -7.38 -5.25
C HIS A 283 2.87 -6.91 -5.89
N ILE A 284 3.80 -6.46 -5.03
CA ILE A 284 5.14 -6.05 -5.44
C ILE A 284 6.16 -6.34 -4.33
N LEU A 285 7.38 -6.69 -4.73
CA LEU A 285 8.51 -6.99 -3.85
C LEU A 285 9.68 -6.08 -4.21
N GLY A 286 10.33 -5.50 -3.20
CA GLY A 286 11.54 -4.68 -3.32
C GLY A 286 11.38 -3.55 -4.33
N ALA A 287 10.25 -2.83 -4.30
CA ALA A 287 9.93 -1.78 -5.24
C ALA A 287 10.80 -0.54 -4.97
N LYS A 288 11.45 -0.01 -5.99
CA LYS A 288 12.32 1.17 -5.88
C LYS A 288 11.81 2.34 -6.71
N PHE A 289 12.05 3.55 -6.21
CA PHE A 289 11.53 4.80 -6.75
C PHE A 289 12.54 5.93 -6.56
N ASN A 290 12.37 6.99 -7.35
CA ASN A 290 13.14 8.24 -7.26
C ASN A 290 14.66 8.00 -7.36
N ASP A 291 15.10 7.27 -8.37
CA ASP A 291 16.50 6.88 -8.57
C ASP A 291 17.02 6.02 -7.41
N ASP A 292 16.25 5.00 -7.02
CA ASP A 292 16.55 4.08 -5.91
C ASP A 292 16.70 4.74 -4.52
N LYS A 293 16.22 5.98 -4.33
CA LYS A 293 16.28 6.69 -3.03
C LYS A 293 15.13 6.33 -2.08
N PHE A 294 14.11 5.66 -2.60
CA PHE A 294 12.96 5.21 -1.86
C PHE A 294 12.72 3.74 -2.20
N GLU A 295 12.55 2.90 -1.19
CA GLU A 295 12.33 1.47 -1.35
C GLU A 295 11.11 1.01 -0.55
N LEU A 296 10.37 0.04 -1.07
CA LEU A 296 9.27 -0.60 -0.38
C LEU A 296 9.52 -2.11 -0.43
N ASP A 297 9.67 -2.72 0.75
CA ASP A 297 10.05 -4.12 0.90
C ASP A 297 8.97 -5.04 0.31
N VAL A 298 7.75 -5.02 0.84
CA VAL A 298 6.61 -5.79 0.31
C VAL A 298 5.34 -4.95 0.32
N ALA A 299 4.59 -4.93 -0.79
CA ALA A 299 3.23 -4.41 -0.80
C ALA A 299 2.27 -5.34 -1.52
N ILE A 300 1.03 -5.37 -1.04
CA ILE A 300 -0.09 -6.04 -1.70
C ILE A 300 -1.28 -5.09 -1.83
N LEU A 301 -2.16 -5.38 -2.78
CA LEU A 301 -3.46 -4.73 -2.90
C LEU A 301 -4.60 -5.70 -2.65
N ARG A 302 -5.53 -5.25 -1.82
CA ARG A 302 -6.82 -5.89 -1.60
C ARG A 302 -7.91 -4.86 -1.85
N GLY A 303 -8.55 -4.94 -3.02
CA GLY A 303 -9.45 -3.86 -3.44
C GLY A 303 -8.67 -2.59 -3.77
N TYR A 304 -8.95 -1.47 -3.12
CA TYR A 304 -8.11 -0.27 -3.24
C TYR A 304 -7.16 -0.05 -2.06
N GLU A 305 -7.23 -0.91 -1.03
CA GLU A 305 -6.38 -0.80 0.16
C GLU A 305 -4.98 -1.31 -0.13
N LEU A 306 -3.97 -0.47 0.14
CA LEU A 306 -2.56 -0.82 0.10
C LEU A 306 -2.10 -1.34 1.46
N PHE A 307 -1.57 -2.56 1.49
CA PHE A 307 -0.90 -3.11 2.67
C PHE A 307 0.59 -3.10 2.40
N VAL A 308 1.35 -2.44 3.27
CA VAL A 308 2.81 -2.34 3.19
C VAL A 308 3.42 -3.07 4.36
N VAL A 309 4.36 -3.96 4.09
CA VAL A 309 5.14 -4.69 5.11
C VAL A 309 6.61 -4.35 4.92
N SER A 310 7.25 -3.84 5.97
CA SER A 310 8.70 -3.80 6.04
C SER A 310 9.25 -5.03 6.75
N CYS A 311 10.41 -5.52 6.33
CA CYS A 311 11.05 -6.69 6.93
C CYS A 311 12.38 -6.31 7.57
N THR A 312 12.64 -6.83 8.76
CA THR A 312 13.93 -6.60 9.44
C THR A 312 14.32 -7.79 10.31
N THR A 313 15.58 -8.19 10.25
CA THR A 313 16.13 -9.20 11.16
C THR A 313 16.48 -8.62 12.55
N ALA A 314 16.19 -7.34 12.79
CA ALA A 314 16.38 -6.70 14.08
C ALA A 314 15.32 -7.12 15.09
N SER A 315 15.74 -7.24 16.35
CA SER A 315 14.87 -7.53 17.51
C SER A 315 14.76 -6.37 18.50
N LYS A 316 15.54 -5.29 18.28
CA LYS A 316 15.57 -4.12 19.17
C LYS A 316 14.40 -3.19 18.86
N LYS A 317 13.60 -2.87 19.87
CA LYS A 317 12.43 -1.97 19.79
C LYS A 317 12.66 -0.71 18.96
N HIS A 318 13.74 0.05 19.20
CA HIS A 318 13.96 1.32 18.49
C HIS A 318 14.18 1.12 16.97
N ILE A 319 14.87 0.06 16.56
CA ILE A 319 15.11 -0.25 15.13
C ILE A 319 13.80 -0.67 14.46
N VAL A 320 13.01 -1.51 15.13
CA VAL A 320 11.70 -1.93 14.61
C VAL A 320 10.75 -0.75 14.48
N LYS A 321 10.72 0.16 15.48
CA LYS A 321 9.95 1.41 15.41
C LYS A 321 10.37 2.29 14.24
N GLU A 322 11.67 2.48 14.04
CA GLU A 322 12.22 3.26 12.92
C GLU A 322 11.78 2.68 11.57
N LYS A 323 11.87 1.35 11.42
CA LYS A 323 11.40 0.66 10.21
C LYS A 323 9.90 0.81 9.98
N LEU A 324 9.09 0.69 11.03
CA LEU A 324 7.65 0.88 10.90
C LEU A 324 7.29 2.34 10.56
N PHE A 325 8.02 3.33 11.10
CA PHE A 325 7.82 4.74 10.76
C PHE A 325 8.14 5.02 9.29
N GLU A 326 9.28 4.52 8.82
CA GLU A 326 9.67 4.60 7.42
C GLU A 326 8.58 3.98 6.53
N ALA A 327 8.16 2.74 6.82
CA ALA A 327 7.10 2.06 6.10
C ALA A 327 5.77 2.84 6.12
N TYR A 328 5.43 3.49 7.24
CA TYR A 328 4.24 4.32 7.36
C TYR A 328 4.27 5.53 6.45
N VAL A 329 5.34 6.32 6.49
CA VAL A 329 5.49 7.49 5.62
C VAL A 329 5.41 7.06 4.16
N ARG A 330 6.11 5.99 3.79
CA ARG A 330 6.12 5.44 2.43
C ARG A 330 4.75 4.92 1.99
N GLY A 331 4.07 4.16 2.83
CA GLY A 331 2.73 3.63 2.55
C GLY A 331 1.69 4.73 2.41
N GLN A 332 1.73 5.77 3.24
CA GLN A 332 0.86 6.94 3.12
C GLN A 332 1.12 7.73 1.83
N GLN A 333 2.39 7.88 1.44
CA GLN A 333 2.76 8.54 0.19
C GLN A 333 2.26 7.80 -1.05
N LEU A 334 2.22 6.46 -1.02
CA LEU A 334 1.89 5.62 -2.16
C LEU A 334 0.44 5.14 -2.22
N GLY A 335 -0.23 4.99 -1.07
CA GLY A 335 -1.57 4.42 -0.96
C GLY A 335 -2.57 5.26 -0.18
N GLY A 336 -2.18 6.46 0.27
CA GLY A 336 -3.08 7.39 0.95
C GLY A 336 -3.44 7.00 2.39
N ASP A 337 -4.50 7.61 2.91
CA ASP A 337 -4.94 7.46 4.29
C ASP A 337 -5.42 6.04 4.61
N GLU A 338 -5.85 5.31 3.58
CA GLU A 338 -6.36 3.94 3.61
C GLU A 338 -5.24 2.88 3.71
N ALA A 339 -3.97 3.26 3.53
CA ALA A 339 -2.86 2.32 3.61
C ALA A 339 -2.67 1.75 5.03
N LYS A 340 -2.50 0.42 5.11
CA LYS A 340 -2.23 -0.33 6.35
C LYS A 340 -0.77 -0.78 6.39
N ILE A 341 -0.14 -0.69 7.56
CA ILE A 341 1.32 -0.85 7.70
C ILE A 341 1.66 -1.99 8.65
N GLY A 342 2.57 -2.86 8.23
CA GLY A 342 3.09 -3.98 8.99
C GLY A 342 4.62 -3.96 9.05
N VAL A 343 5.17 -4.63 10.06
CA VAL A 343 6.59 -5.00 10.07
C VAL A 343 6.73 -6.47 10.46
N VAL A 344 7.56 -7.22 9.73
CA VAL A 344 7.97 -8.58 10.11
C VAL A 344 9.38 -8.49 10.70
N CYS A 345 9.55 -8.97 11.94
CA CYS A 345 10.78 -8.77 12.68
C CYS A 345 11.13 -9.90 13.65
N PHE A 346 12.38 -9.90 14.14
CA PHE A 346 12.86 -10.90 15.10
C PHE A 346 12.64 -10.49 16.57
N ALA A 347 11.77 -9.50 16.81
CA ALA A 347 11.33 -9.18 18.16
C ALA A 347 10.55 -10.37 18.74
N SER A 348 10.95 -10.83 19.92
CA SER A 348 10.32 -11.98 20.59
C SER A 348 9.25 -11.53 21.58
N GLU A 349 8.13 -12.24 21.62
CA GLU A 349 7.08 -12.07 22.63
C GLU A 349 7.61 -12.23 24.07
N THR A 350 8.65 -13.04 24.24
CA THR A 350 9.28 -13.27 25.55
C THR A 350 10.11 -12.07 26.04
N ASN A 351 10.37 -11.07 25.20
CA ASN A 351 11.14 -9.90 25.57
C ASN A 351 10.24 -8.82 26.22
N PRO A 352 10.31 -8.59 27.54
CA PRO A 352 9.40 -7.67 28.22
C PRO A 352 9.58 -6.21 27.82
N LYS A 353 10.71 -5.84 27.19
CA LYS A 353 11.02 -4.46 26.78
C LYS A 353 10.77 -4.20 25.29
N ALA A 354 10.64 -5.25 24.49
CA ALA A 354 10.59 -5.15 23.03
C ALA A 354 9.69 -6.21 22.39
N SER A 355 8.67 -6.70 23.09
CA SER A 355 7.69 -7.59 22.46
C SER A 355 6.92 -6.88 21.34
N PRO A 356 6.48 -7.60 20.29
CA PRO A 356 5.69 -7.05 19.20
C PRO A 356 4.50 -6.21 19.67
N GLU A 357 3.74 -6.70 20.64
CA GLU A 357 2.58 -5.99 21.19
C GLU A 357 2.98 -4.68 21.90
N ARG A 358 4.11 -4.66 22.60
CA ARG A 358 4.61 -3.45 23.24
C ARG A 358 5.02 -2.41 22.20
N ILE A 359 5.79 -2.84 21.19
CA ILE A 359 6.21 -1.98 20.07
C ILE A 359 4.98 -1.38 19.39
N ARG A 360 3.95 -2.19 19.12
CA ARG A 360 2.69 -1.76 18.52
C ARG A 360 1.99 -0.70 19.38
N LYS A 361 1.77 -0.98 20.67
CA LYS A 361 1.10 -0.04 21.60
C LYS A 361 1.85 1.27 21.72
N ASP A 362 3.17 1.24 21.88
CA ASP A 362 3.97 2.46 22.00
C ASP A 362 3.81 3.37 20.77
N ILE A 363 3.67 2.79 19.57
CA ILE A 363 3.47 3.55 18.32
C ILE A 363 2.05 4.10 18.23
N GLU A 364 1.04 3.28 18.55
CA GLU A 364 -0.36 3.71 18.51
C GLU A 364 -0.64 4.83 19.52
N GLU A 365 -0.08 4.74 20.73
CA GLU A 365 -0.18 5.76 21.77
C GLU A 365 0.55 7.05 21.39
N GLU A 366 1.78 6.95 20.88
CA GLU A 366 2.57 8.12 20.49
C GLU A 366 1.98 8.86 19.28
N TRP A 367 1.36 8.15 18.34
CA TRP A 367 0.93 8.73 17.05
C TRP A 367 -0.58 8.90 16.92
N HIS A 368 -1.37 8.42 17.89
CA HIS A 368 -2.84 8.50 17.89
C HIS A 368 -3.46 7.87 16.62
N LEU A 369 -2.91 6.74 16.19
CA LEU A 369 -3.31 6.00 14.98
C LEU A 369 -3.70 4.57 15.34
N GLU A 370 -4.92 4.42 15.85
CA GLU A 370 -5.47 3.10 16.19
C GLU A 370 -5.62 2.22 14.93
N ASN A 371 -5.29 0.93 15.06
CA ASN A 371 -5.54 -0.11 14.07
C ASN A 371 -4.83 0.05 12.71
N LYS A 372 -3.94 1.02 12.53
CA LYS A 372 -3.14 1.16 11.31
C LYS A 372 -1.91 0.25 11.25
N PHE A 373 -1.47 -0.25 12.40
CA PHE A 373 -0.19 -0.93 12.56
C PHE A 373 -0.32 -2.40 12.94
N ARG A 374 0.60 -3.22 12.42
CA ARG A 374 0.87 -4.58 12.89
C ARG A 374 2.37 -4.82 13.05
N VAL A 375 2.73 -5.58 14.06
CA VAL A 375 4.10 -6.03 14.30
C VAL A 375 4.05 -7.55 14.38
N PHE A 376 4.67 -8.22 13.41
CA PHE A 376 4.78 -9.67 13.36
C PHE A 376 6.14 -10.06 13.94
N GLY A 377 6.14 -10.67 15.11
CA GLY A 377 7.34 -11.07 15.84
C GLY A 377 7.92 -12.41 15.42
N ALA A 378 9.01 -12.80 16.09
CA ALA A 378 9.76 -14.02 15.82
C ALA A 378 8.88 -15.27 15.91
N GLU A 379 8.01 -15.36 16.92
CA GLU A 379 7.12 -16.50 17.15
C GLU A 379 6.04 -16.64 16.08
N GLN A 380 5.75 -15.58 15.32
CA GLN A 380 4.73 -15.57 14.28
C GLN A 380 5.30 -15.91 12.90
N ILE A 381 6.62 -15.85 12.71
CA ILE A 381 7.28 -16.10 11.41
C ILE A 381 6.92 -17.49 10.84
N PRO A 382 7.00 -18.61 11.58
CA PRO A 382 6.70 -19.93 11.02
C PRO A 382 5.25 -20.09 10.50
N ASN A 383 4.32 -19.27 10.99
CA ASN A 383 2.90 -19.31 10.61
C ASN A 383 2.43 -17.95 10.07
N LEU A 384 3.33 -17.22 9.39
CA LEU A 384 3.10 -15.83 9.02
C LEU A 384 1.84 -15.66 8.17
N SER A 385 1.56 -16.59 7.25
CA SER A 385 0.38 -16.53 6.37
C SER A 385 -0.93 -16.47 7.15
N MET A 386 -1.05 -17.21 8.26
CA MET A 386 -2.22 -17.16 9.15
C MET A 386 -2.42 -15.77 9.77
N TYR A 387 -1.36 -15.17 10.30
CA TYR A 387 -1.43 -13.85 10.93
C TYR A 387 -1.64 -12.73 9.90
N LEU A 388 -1.09 -12.86 8.70
CA LEU A 388 -1.35 -11.94 7.59
C LEU A 388 -2.82 -12.00 7.17
N LYS A 389 -3.40 -13.20 7.09
CA LYS A 389 -4.83 -13.38 6.80
C LYS A 389 -5.74 -12.71 7.84
N GLU A 390 -5.43 -12.86 9.13
CA GLU A 390 -6.16 -12.16 10.19
C GLU A 390 -6.08 -10.64 10.01
N TRP A 391 -4.90 -10.11 9.66
CA TRP A 391 -4.73 -8.69 9.42
C TRP A 391 -5.50 -8.18 8.20
N LEU A 392 -5.46 -8.91 7.08
CA LEU A 392 -6.18 -8.57 5.84
C LEU A 392 -7.70 -8.56 5.99
N THR A 393 -8.21 -9.27 6.99
CA THR A 393 -9.64 -9.40 7.27
C THR A 393 -10.11 -8.59 8.48
N SER A 394 -9.18 -7.90 9.16
CA SER A 394 -9.45 -7.01 10.31
C SER A 394 -9.90 -5.61 9.98
#